data_AF-A0A4Q3DH03-F1
#
_entry.id   AF-A0A4Q3DH03-F1
#
_cell.length_a   1.000
_cell.length_b   1.000
_cell.length_c   1.000
_cell.angle_alpha   90.00
_cell.angle_beta   90.00
_cell.angle_gamma   90.00
#
_symmetry.space_group_name_H-M   'P 1'
#
loop_
_entity.id
_entity.type
_entity.pdbx_description
1 polymer ?
#
loop_
_entity_poly.entity_id
_entity_poly.type
_entity_poly.pdbx_seq_one_letter_code
_entity_poly.pdbx_strand_id
1 'polypeptide(L)' 'SMVNPVGKEELKEGDLVFFRIHSRSITHVGVYIGDGRFAHASSSKGVMISNLADPYWTRYYYNGGRLLAQAASNN' A
#
# COMPACT_ATOMS: atom_id res chain seq x y z
N SER A 1 -1.85 -0.02 -15.25
CA SER A 1 -1.77 0.46 -13.86
C SER A 1 -0.99 1.76 -13.85
N MET A 2 -1.34 2.75 -13.03
CA MET A 2 -0.62 4.05 -12.94
C MET A 2 0.65 3.98 -12.06
N VAL A 3 1.03 2.78 -11.62
CA VAL A 3 2.20 2.52 -10.77
C VAL A 3 3.09 1.43 -11.39
N ASN A 4 4.39 1.55 -11.14
CA ASN A 4 5.34 0.46 -11.33
C ASN A 4 5.28 -0.49 -10.13
N PRO A 5 5.16 -1.81 -10.33
CA PRO A 5 5.25 -2.79 -9.23
C PRO A 5 6.58 -2.66 -8.47
N VAL A 6 6.50 -2.76 -7.15
CA VAL A 6 7.67 -2.71 -6.25
C VAL A 6 7.61 -3.86 -5.26
N GLY A 7 8.70 -4.62 -5.16
CA GLY A 7 8.82 -5.70 -4.18
C GLY A 7 8.75 -5.17 -2.74
N LYS A 8 8.30 -6.00 -1.79
CA LYS A 8 8.13 -5.61 -0.38
C LYS A 8 9.44 -5.05 0.24
N GLU A 9 10.58 -5.58 -0.16
CA GLU A 9 11.91 -5.17 0.33
C GLU A 9 12.43 -3.89 -0.33
N GLU A 10 11.85 -3.48 -1.46
CA GLU A 10 12.23 -2.30 -2.23
C GLU A 10 11.32 -1.08 -1.96
N LEU A 11 10.36 -1.24 -1.04
CA LEU A 11 9.43 -0.20 -0.65
C LEU A 11 10.16 0.99 -0.04
N LYS A 12 9.79 2.18 -0.51
CA LYS A 12 10.25 3.48 0.00
C LYS A 12 9.05 4.29 0.44
N GLU A 13 9.27 5.20 1.37
CA GLU A 13 8.25 6.14 1.83
C GLU A 13 7.56 6.81 0.63
N GLY A 14 6.22 6.85 0.68
CA GLY A 14 5.38 7.35 -0.40
C GLY A 14 4.94 6.30 -1.43
N ASP A 15 5.53 5.11 -1.45
CA ASP A 15 5.01 4.00 -2.26
C ASP A 15 3.63 3.56 -1.75
N LEU A 16 2.81 3.04 -2.65
CA LEU A 16 1.52 2.46 -2.31
C LEU A 16 1.66 0.97 -2.02
N VAL A 17 0.95 0.49 -1.01
CA VAL A 17 0.79 -0.93 -0.72
C VAL A 17 -0.65 -1.36 -0.96
N PHE A 18 -0.82 -2.46 -1.67
CA PHE A 18 -2.12 -2.94 -2.14
C PHE A 18 -2.49 -4.26 -1.48
N PHE A 19 -3.77 -4.41 -1.13
CA PHE A 19 -4.27 -5.61 -0.48
C PHE A 19 -5.54 -6.14 -1.16
N ARG A 20 -5.70 -7.46 -1.08
CA ARG A 20 -6.86 -8.21 -1.60
C ARG A 20 -7.65 -8.80 -0.43
N ILE A 21 -8.37 -7.94 0.29
CA ILE A 21 -9.15 -8.35 1.46
C ILE A 21 -10.41 -9.05 0.97
N HIS A 22 -10.52 -10.35 1.25
CA HIS A 22 -11.67 -11.21 0.91
C HIS A 22 -12.13 -11.12 -0.56
N SER A 23 -11.23 -10.79 -1.50
CA SER A 23 -11.53 -10.57 -2.91
C SER A 23 -10.38 -11.02 -3.80
N ARG A 24 -10.66 -11.31 -5.08
CA ARG A 24 -9.63 -11.53 -6.11
C ARG A 24 -9.06 -10.22 -6.66
N SER A 25 -9.81 -9.13 -6.50
CA SER A 25 -9.41 -7.77 -6.89
C SER A 25 -8.79 -7.04 -5.71
N ILE A 26 -7.98 -6.02 -6.00
CA ILE A 26 -7.48 -5.10 -4.98
C ILE A 26 -8.68 -4.35 -4.39
N THR A 27 -8.83 -4.41 -3.06
CA THR A 27 -9.95 -3.79 -2.34
C THR A 27 -9.48 -2.77 -1.31
N HIS A 28 -8.18 -2.73 -1.00
CA HIS A 28 -7.62 -1.84 -0.01
C HIS A 28 -6.25 -1.32 -0.44
N VAL A 29 -5.94 -0.09 -0.05
CA VAL A 29 -4.66 0.58 -0.32
C VAL A 29 -4.19 1.33 0.92
N GLY A 30 -2.87 1.43 1.07
CA GLY A 30 -2.22 2.28 2.05
C GLY A 30 -1.00 2.97 1.46
N VAL A 31 -0.54 4.03 2.10
CA VAL A 31 0.71 4.72 1.77
C VAL A 31 1.78 4.20 2.71
N TYR A 32 2.85 3.64 2.16
CA TYR A 32 4.00 3.18 2.93
C TYR A 32 4.74 4.38 3.53
N ILE A 33 5.05 4.29 4.81
CA ILE A 33 5.68 5.37 5.59
C ILE A 33 6.98 4.91 6.27
N GLY A 34 7.60 3.82 5.77
CA GLY A 34 8.88 3.32 6.29
C GLY A 34 8.73 2.28 7.39
N ASP A 35 9.81 1.55 7.66
CA ASP A 35 9.92 0.53 8.73
C ASP A 35 8.81 -0.55 8.73
N GLY A 36 8.36 -0.97 7.55
CA GLY A 36 7.26 -1.92 7.43
C GLY A 36 5.88 -1.31 7.76
N ARG A 37 5.77 -0.01 8.00
CA ARG A 37 4.53 0.66 8.39
C ARG A 37 3.86 1.35 7.21
N PHE A 38 2.54 1.47 7.28
CA PHE A 38 1.75 2.18 6.29
C PHE A 38 0.55 2.89 6.92
N ALA A 39 0.19 4.04 6.38
CA ALA A 39 -0.99 4.79 6.73
C ALA A 39 -2.16 4.41 5.81
N HIS A 40 -3.35 4.22 6.37
CA HIS A 40 -4.56 3.88 5.60
C HIS A 40 -5.83 4.26 6.36
N ALA A 41 -6.95 4.36 5.64
CA ALA A 41 -8.27 4.51 6.24
C ALA A 41 -8.87 3.13 6.53
N SER A 42 -8.97 2.75 7.80
CA SER A 42 -9.68 1.55 8.24
C SER A 42 -11.19 1.78 8.22
N SER A 43 -11.94 0.81 7.72
CA SER A 43 -13.42 0.88 7.64
C SER A 43 -14.09 1.08 9.01
N SER A 44 -13.44 0.71 10.11
CA SER A 44 -14.01 0.80 11.47
C SER A 44 -13.31 1.79 12.39
N LYS A 45 -12.07 2.19 12.09
CA LYS A 45 -11.24 3.03 12.98
C LYS A 45 -10.80 4.35 12.36
N GLY A 46 -11.21 4.64 11.13
CA GLY A 46 -10.75 5.83 10.40
C GLY A 46 -9.27 5.74 10.04
N VAL A 47 -8.60 6.88 9.92
CA VAL A 47 -7.19 6.95 9.51
C VAL A 47 -6.28 6.41 10.61
N MET A 48 -5.46 5.42 10.28
CA MET A 48 -4.54 4.80 11.23
C MET A 48 -3.27 4.31 10.55
N ILE A 49 -2.29 3.95 11.37
CA ILE A 49 -1.03 3.32 10.96
C ILE A 49 -1.06 1.86 11.37
N SER A 50 -0.68 0.98 10.46
CA SER A 50 -0.55 -0.47 10.68
C SER A 50 0.81 -0.98 10.24
N ASN A 51 1.18 -2.20 10.64
CA ASN A 51 2.43 -2.84 10.23
C ASN A 51 2.16 -3.95 9.19
N LEU A 52 2.97 -4.00 8.12
CA LEU A 52 2.94 -5.04 7.09
C LEU A 52 3.36 -6.42 7.61
N ALA A 53 3.95 -6.50 8.80
CA ALA A 53 4.27 -7.73 9.50
C ALA A 53 3.11 -8.26 10.34
N ASP A 54 2.05 -7.48 10.56
CA ASP A 54 0.87 -7.96 11.27
C ASP A 54 0.25 -9.13 10.50
N PRO A 55 -0.18 -10.22 11.15
CA PRO A 55 -0.69 -11.41 10.47
C PRO A 55 -1.86 -11.12 9.51
N TYR A 56 -2.73 -10.18 9.90
CA TYR A 56 -3.85 -9.74 9.07
C TYR A 56 -3.36 -9.13 7.74
N TRP A 57 -2.43 -8.17 7.81
CA TRP A 57 -1.93 -7.47 6.62
C TRP A 57 -1.03 -8.36 5.78
N THR A 58 -0.23 -9.22 6.41
CA THR A 58 0.60 -10.22 5.73
C THR A 58 -0.25 -11.15 4.88
N ARG A 59 -1.39 -11.62 5.42
CA ARG A 59 -2.30 -12.54 4.71
C ARG A 59 -2.89 -11.93 3.44
N TYR A 60 -3.19 -10.63 3.45
CA TYR A 60 -3.88 -9.95 2.35
C TYR A 60 -2.99 -9.12 1.45
N TYR A 61 -1.69 -8.99 1.78
CA TYR A 61 -0.73 -8.23 0.99
C TYR A 61 -0.66 -8.78 -0.43
N TYR A 62 -0.82 -7.88 -1.40
CA TYR A 62 -0.73 -8.24 -2.82
C TYR A 62 0.59 -7.76 -3.42
N ASN A 63 0.84 -6.45 -3.44
CA ASN A 63 2.09 -5.90 -3.96
C ASN A 63 2.30 -4.44 -3.50
N GLY A 64 3.52 -3.95 -3.69
CA GLY A 64 3.85 -2.53 -3.65
C GLY A 64 3.73 -1.88 -5.02
N GLY A 65 3.60 -0.56 -5.07
CA GLY A 65 3.68 0.18 -6.31
C GLY A 65 4.13 1.62 -6.14
N ARG A 66 5.03 2.06 -7.02
CA ARG A 66 5.56 3.41 -7.07
C ARG A 66 4.92 4.20 -8.20
N LEU A 67 4.50 5.42 -7.92
CA LEU A 67 3.90 6.30 -8.93
C LEU A 67 4.87 6.54 -10.09
N LEU A 68 4.33 6.51 -11.31
CA LEU A 68 5.07 6.93 -12.50
C LEU A 68 5.30 8.44 -12.43
N ALA A 69 6.52 8.88 -12.76
CA ALA A 69 6.91 10.29 -12.67
C ALA A 69 5.99 11.26 -13.46
N GLN A 70 5.26 10.77 -14.46
CA GLN A 70 4.31 11.58 -15.23
C GLN A 70 3.00 11.90 -14.48
N ALA A 71 2.66 11.18 -13.41
CA ALA A 71 1.48 11.51 -12.60
C ALA A 71 1.65 12.80 -11.78
N ALA A 72 2.88 13.30 -11.63
CA ALA A 72 3.21 14.55 -10.96
C ALA A 72 3.39 15.74 -11.93
N SER A 73 3.26 15.52 -13.25
CA SER A 73 3.53 16.53 -14.29
C SER A 73 2.26 17.19 -14.85
N ASN A 74 1.15 17.16 -14.10
CA ASN A 74 -0.09 17.85 -14.47
C ASN A 74 -0.48 18.83 -13.36
N ASN A 75 0.29 19.92 -13.22
CA ASN A 75 -0.20 21.28 -12.97
C ASN A 75 0.96 22.28 -13.10
#